data_AF-A0A949WX46-F1
#
_entry.id   AF-A0A949WX46-F1
#
_cell.length_a   1.000
_cell.length_b   1.000
_cell.length_c   1.000
_cell.angle_alpha   90.00
_cell.angle_beta   90.00
_cell.angle_gamma   90.00
#
_symmetry.space_group_name_H-M   'P 1'
#
loop_
_entity.id
_entity.type
_entity.pdbx_description
1 polymer ?
#
loop_
_entity_poly.entity_id
_entity_poly.type
_entity_poly.pdbx_seq_one_letter_code
_entity_poly.pdbx_strand_id
1 'polypeptide(L)'
;MNKKTIASLLIRKSKYTSEQKKLLNSIEKAREDLEVAREYFNSVDDPRLIDYAIYREEAAKARYMFLLNEAKKNGLKATEKDSLKELSAV
;
A
#
# COMPACT_ATOMS: atom_id res chain seq x y z
N MET A 1 7.94 -38.73 0.78
CA MET A 1 7.76 -37.26 0.69
C MET A 1 8.96 -36.64 -0.03
N ASN A 2 8.75 -36.03 -1.18
CA ASN A 2 9.82 -35.57 -2.05
C ASN A 2 10.22 -34.12 -1.67
N LYS A 3 11.45 -33.92 -1.20
CA LYS A 3 11.96 -32.62 -0.73
C LYS A 3 11.88 -31.52 -1.80
N LYS A 4 11.90 -31.90 -3.09
CA LYS A 4 11.74 -31.00 -4.24
C LYS A 4 10.36 -30.34 -4.31
N THR A 5 9.31 -31.01 -3.82
CA THR A 5 7.92 -30.51 -3.83
C THR A 5 7.68 -29.50 -2.72
N ILE A 6 8.34 -29.64 -1.58
CA ILE A 6 8.28 -28.68 -0.46
C ILE A 6 9.05 -27.41 -0.82
N ALA A 7 10.24 -27.56 -1.44
CA ALA A 7 11.01 -26.42 -1.93
C ALA A 7 10.24 -25.61 -2.98
N SER A 8 9.55 -26.27 -3.92
CA SER A 8 8.74 -25.57 -4.91
C SER A 8 7.50 -24.90 -4.29
N LEU A 9 6.89 -25.47 -3.24
CA LEU A 9 5.82 -24.83 -2.47
C LEU A 9 6.29 -23.61 -1.67
N LEU A 10 7.51 -23.65 -1.11
CA LEU A 10 8.13 -22.53 -0.40
C LEU A 10 8.52 -21.39 -1.35
N ILE A 11 9.07 -21.74 -2.51
CA ILE A 11 9.38 -20.79 -3.60
C ILE A 11 8.07 -20.18 -4.14
N ARG A 12 6.97 -20.95 -4.20
CA ARG A 12 5.63 -20.44 -4.56
C ARG A 12 5.04 -19.49 -3.52
N LYS A 13 5.41 -19.64 -2.24
CA LYS A 13 4.85 -18.87 -1.10
C LYS A 13 5.39 -17.44 -0.97
N SER A 14 6.38 -17.04 -1.76
CA SER A 14 6.95 -15.69 -1.69
C SER A 14 7.12 -15.11 -3.09
N LYS A 15 6.01 -14.72 -3.73
CA LYS A 15 5.97 -14.01 -5.03
C LYS A 15 6.88 -12.77 -5.06
N TYR A 16 7.18 -12.21 -3.89
CA TYR A 16 7.94 -10.97 -3.71
C TYR A 16 9.17 -11.17 -2.82
N THR A 17 10.24 -10.42 -3.10
CA THR A 17 11.42 -10.32 -2.25
C THR A 17 11.10 -9.61 -0.93
N SER A 18 11.98 -9.69 0.08
CA SER A 18 11.82 -8.97 1.35
C SER A 18 11.63 -7.47 1.14
N GLU A 19 12.43 -6.86 0.26
CA GLU A 19 12.35 -5.43 -0.07
C GLU A 19 11.05 -5.08 -0.80
N GLN A 20 10.59 -5.93 -1.72
CA GLN A 20 9.29 -5.74 -2.37
C GLN A 20 8.14 -5.84 -1.35
N LYS A 21 8.21 -6.74 -0.36
CA LYS A 21 7.21 -6.82 0.73
C LYS A 21 7.21 -5.55 1.59
N LYS A 22 8.39 -5.01 1.95
CA LYS A 22 8.48 -3.73 2.67
C LYS A 22 7.88 -2.57 1.88
N LEU A 23 8.14 -2.53 0.56
CA LEU A 23 7.57 -1.53 -0.33
C LEU A 23 6.04 -1.66 -0.39
N LEU A 24 5.50 -2.87 -0.56
CA LEU A 24 4.06 -3.13 -0.54
C LEU A 24 3.40 -2.73 0.79
N ASN A 25 4.02 -3.08 1.93
CA ASN A 25 3.53 -2.65 3.24
C ASN A 25 3.56 -1.12 3.40
N SER A 26 4.58 -0.45 2.85
CA SER A 26 4.68 1.01 2.88
C SER A 26 3.60 1.68 2.03
N ILE A 27 3.23 1.06 0.90
CA ILE A 27 2.14 1.51 0.02
C ILE A 27 0.81 1.40 0.76
N GLU A 28 0.56 0.27 1.42
CA GLU A 28 -0.69 0.06 2.16
C GLU A 28 -0.81 1.07 3.30
N LYS A 29 0.26 1.27 4.07
CA LYS A 29 0.27 2.30 5.11
C LYS A 29 0.05 3.71 4.56
N ALA A 30 0.61 4.05 3.40
CA ALA A 30 0.37 5.34 2.76
C ALA A 30 -1.07 5.49 2.23
N ARG A 31 -1.74 4.38 1.85
CA ARG A 31 -3.16 4.36 1.48
C ARG A 31 -4.03 4.64 2.70
N GLU A 32 -3.75 3.97 3.83
CA GLU A 32 -4.42 4.21 5.11
C GLU A 32 -4.22 5.66 5.59
N ASP A 33 -2.98 6.18 5.53
CA ASP A 33 -2.67 7.56 5.90
C ASP A 33 -3.46 8.57 5.03
N LEU A 34 -3.63 8.29 3.73
CA LEU A 34 -4.43 9.10 2.83
C LEU A 34 -5.93 9.05 3.16
N GLU A 35 -6.45 7.86 3.49
CA GLU A 35 -7.83 7.68 3.92
C GLU A 35 -8.13 8.46 5.20
N VAL A 36 -7.25 8.36 6.20
CA VAL A 36 -7.33 9.13 7.45
C VAL A 36 -7.26 10.64 7.19
N ALA A 37 -6.38 11.09 6.28
CA ALA A 37 -6.28 12.52 5.94
C ALA A 37 -7.56 13.04 5.26
N ARG A 38 -8.18 12.23 4.40
CA ARG A 38 -9.45 12.55 3.76
C ARG A 38 -10.61 12.57 4.75
N GLU A 39 -10.66 11.61 5.68
CA GLU A 39 -11.65 11.64 6.78
C GLU A 39 -11.49 12.88 7.66
N TYR A 40 -10.25 13.28 7.95
CA TYR A 40 -9.97 14.51 8.67
C TYR A 40 -10.50 15.73 7.92
N PHE A 41 -10.20 15.86 6.63
CA PHE A 41 -10.76 16.94 5.79
C PHE A 41 -12.29 16.98 5.83
N ASN A 42 -12.95 15.82 5.73
CA ASN A 42 -14.42 15.73 5.75
C ASN A 42 -15.05 16.05 7.11
N SER A 43 -14.28 16.00 8.21
CA SER A 43 -14.79 16.22 9.57
C SER A 43 -14.43 17.60 10.15
N VAL A 44 -13.63 18.39 9.44
CA VAL A 44 -13.19 19.71 9.91
C VAL A 44 -14.15 20.79 9.45
N ASP A 45 -14.77 21.47 10.41
CA ASP A 45 -15.66 22.62 10.16
C ASP A 45 -15.02 23.97 10.52
N ASP A 46 -13.89 23.99 11.23
CA ASP A 46 -13.18 25.24 11.56
C ASP A 46 -12.44 25.76 10.31
N PRO A 47 -12.79 26.94 9.78
CA PRO A 47 -12.17 27.50 8.58
C PRO A 47 -10.64 27.62 8.67
N ARG A 48 -10.07 27.76 9.88
CA ARG A 48 -8.62 27.87 10.10
C ARG A 48 -7.91 26.52 9.98
N LEU A 49 -8.65 25.42 10.08
CA LEU A 49 -8.12 24.06 9.99
C LEU A 49 -8.38 23.43 8.61
N ILE A 50 -9.29 23.98 7.80
CA ILE A 50 -9.57 23.48 6.45
C ILE A 50 -8.31 23.50 5.58
N ASP A 51 -7.57 24.61 5.56
CA ASP A 51 -6.32 24.71 4.79
C ASP A 51 -5.31 23.65 5.23
N TYR A 52 -5.18 23.44 6.54
CA TYR A 52 -4.31 22.39 7.08
C TYR A 52 -4.76 20.99 6.65
N ALA A 53 -6.07 20.72 6.65
CA ALA A 53 -6.61 19.44 6.21
C ALA A 53 -6.36 19.19 4.71
N ILE A 54 -6.49 20.22 3.87
CA ILE A 54 -6.16 20.15 2.43
C ILE A 54 -4.68 19.81 2.24
N TYR A 55 -3.77 20.54 2.90
CA TYR A 55 -2.33 20.27 2.80
C TYR A 55 -1.97 18.86 3.27
N ARG A 56 -2.63 18.38 4.33
CA ARG A 56 -2.43 17.03 4.85
C ARG A 56 -2.87 15.96 3.85
N GLU A 57 -4.06 16.08 3.25
CA GLU A 57 -4.54 15.12 2.24
C GLU A 57 -3.61 15.09 1.02
N GLU A 58 -3.24 16.26 0.50
CA GLU A 58 -2.34 16.35 -0.66
C GLU A 58 -0.93 15.80 -0.36
N ALA A 59 -0.39 16.03 0.84
CA ALA A 59 0.87 15.43 1.26
C ALA A 59 0.81 13.89 1.34
N ALA A 60 -0.26 13.35 1.92
CA ALA A 60 -0.47 11.89 2.01
C ALA A 60 -0.61 11.27 0.61
N LYS A 61 -1.36 11.93 -0.28
CA LYS A 61 -1.56 11.53 -1.67
C LYS A 61 -0.26 11.54 -2.46
N ALA A 62 0.56 12.59 -2.31
CA ALA A 62 1.87 12.68 -2.95
C ALA A 62 2.78 11.51 -2.52
N ARG A 63 2.80 11.18 -1.23
CA ARG A 63 3.55 10.03 -0.70
C ARG A 63 3.05 8.70 -1.27
N TYR A 64 1.74 8.49 -1.30
CA TYR A 64 1.14 7.28 -1.87
C TYR A 64 1.51 7.12 -3.36
N MET A 65 1.35 8.18 -4.16
CA MET A 65 1.72 8.19 -5.57
C MET A 65 3.21 7.92 -5.80
N PHE A 66 4.08 8.50 -4.98
CA PHE A 66 5.52 8.23 -5.04
C PHE A 66 5.81 6.74 -4.85
N LEU A 67 5.23 6.11 -3.82
CA LEU A 67 5.45 4.70 -3.53
C LEU A 67 4.87 3.78 -4.61
N LEU A 68 3.73 4.13 -5.21
CA LEU A 68 3.20 3.40 -6.37
C LEU A 68 4.14 3.47 -7.57
N ASN A 69 4.77 4.63 -7.81
CA ASN A 69 5.75 4.78 -8.87
C ASN A 69 7.03 3.96 -8.60
N GLU A 70 7.49 3.92 -7.35
CA GLU A 70 8.59 3.04 -6.95
C GLU A 70 8.24 1.56 -7.14
N ALA A 71 7.00 1.15 -6.84
CA ALA A 71 6.55 -0.23 -7.10
C ALA A 71 6.61 -0.58 -8.59
N LYS A 72 6.12 0.31 -9.45
CA LYS A 72 6.17 0.12 -10.91
C LYS A 72 7.61 -0.01 -11.42
N LYS A 73 8.55 0.82 -10.92
CA LYS A 73 9.98 0.71 -11.26
C LYS A 73 10.58 -0.62 -10.82
N ASN A 74 10.13 -1.18 -9.70
CA ASN A 74 10.55 -2.48 -9.17
C ASN A 74 9.86 -3.68 -9.85
N GLY A 75 9.17 -3.48 -10.97
CA GLY A 75 8.49 -4.53 -11.72
C GLY A 75 7.25 -5.10 -11.01
N LEU A 76 6.79 -4.46 -9.94
CA LEU A 76 5.56 -4.83 -9.25
C LEU A 76 4.39 -4.29 -10.07
N LYS A 77 3.61 -5.19 -10.67
CA LYS A 77 2.31 -4.84 -11.21
C LYS A 77 1.37 -4.64 -10.02
N ALA A 78 1.19 -3.41 -9.58
CA ALA A 78 0.08 -3.03 -8.73
C ALA A 78 -1.22 -3.13 -9.55
N THR A 79 -1.68 -4.35 -9.81
CA THR A 79 -3.04 -4.56 -10.30
C THR A 79 -3.94 -4.41 -9.08
N GLU A 80 -4.82 -3.42 -9.08
CA GLU A 80 -5.83 -3.18 -8.03
C GLU A 80 -6.68 -4.44 -7.72
N LYS A 81 -6.64 -5.46 -8.59
CA LYS A 81 -7.26 -6.78 -8.41
C LYS A 81 -6.44 -7.79 -7.60
N ASP A 82 -5.14 -7.61 -7.41
CA ASP A 82 -4.29 -8.60 -6.70
C ASP A 82 -4.31 -8.36 -5.17
N SER A 83 -4.52 -7.12 -4.71
CA SER A 83 -4.55 -6.77 -3.27
C SER A 83 -5.78 -7.29 -2.52
N LEU A 84 -6.87 -7.60 -3.23
CA LEU A 84 -8.16 -7.98 -2.62
C LEU A 84 -8.34 -9.50 -2.42
N LYS A 85 -7.35 -10.34 -2.74
CA LYS A 85 -7.47 -11.81 -2.58
C LYS A 85 -6.61 -12.42 -1.47
N GLU A 86 -5.62 -11.71 -0.93
CA GLU A 86 -4.75 -12.28 0.12
C GLU A 86 -5.13 -11.85 1.55
N LEU A 87 -5.97 -10.81 1.71
CA LEU A 87 -6.47 -10.37 3.02
C LEU A 87 -7.83 -10.97 3.43
N SER A 88 -8.48 -11.76 2.56
CA SER A 88 -9.75 -12.44 2.87
C SER A 88 -9.59 -13.95 3.14
N ALA A 89 -8.35 -14.43 3.30
CA ALA A 89 -8.05 -15.86 3.46
C ALA A 89 -7.47 -16.23 4.84
N VAL A 90 -7.71 -15.39 5.85
CA VAL A 90 -7.42 -15.70 7.27
C VAL A 90 -8.73 -15.74 8.04
#